data_AF-A0A4V2J3S7-F1
#
_entry.id   AF-A0A4V2J3S7-F1
#
_cell.length_a   1.000
_cell.length_b   1.000
_cell.length_c   1.000
_cell.angle_alpha   90.00
_cell.angle_beta   90.00
_cell.angle_gamma   90.00
#
_symmetry.space_group_name_H-M   'P 1'
#
loop_
_entity.id
_entity.type
_entity.pdbx_description
1 polymer ?
#
loop_
_entity_poly.entity_id
_entity_poly.type
_entity_poly.pdbx_seq_one_letter_code
_entity_poly.pdbx_strand_id
1 'polypeptide(L)'
;MTTFLNYLLKQAESKVVITMQSKGLIGNHDLVKKINMEHTIKTILQHRPLSRAKIAALTGLNKMTVSSCVDLFLQKGIVVELGTTGTSRGRPPVLVDINEQAGVCIGVDVEINQFTVLVTDLLGKIAESRVYPLDNKNPHYFVDKISRILADLEKSHAHRELGVVGAGIVIQGYYNIETNMVEYSANLQEWNSFPLMEELSKRNPSLAMWINPAPYAGAMGEVHFGRAKSTDHLVYVTSSWGLSVGVYHKGELFTGATGTAGRLGHSTIHMNGKKCSCGSRGCWEMYASVKALYELLDTTPQQLSFADIVAGVNSGDAKLTSAIHELGHYHGIGLANVVNAYNPKVICIGGLLALLGSPLINSIWNTLREMIPDRFLKNLDIYCSDLGELGVAHGGVSMVMDRLSNTIIHHSLAE
;
A
#
# COMPACT_ATOMS: atom_id res chain seq x y z
N MET A 1 1.20 -49.19 1.16
CA MET A 1 2.46 -48.48 0.84
C MET A 1 2.45 -47.80 -0.53
N THR A 2 1.66 -48.28 -1.50
CA THR A 2 1.59 -47.74 -2.86
C THR A 2 0.73 -46.46 -3.00
N THR A 3 -0.13 -46.16 -2.02
CA THR A 3 -1.02 -44.98 -2.04
C THR A 3 -0.34 -43.70 -1.53
N PHE A 4 0.73 -43.82 -0.72
CA PHE A 4 1.47 -42.68 -0.15
C PHE A 4 2.54 -42.15 -1.12
N LEU A 5 3.13 -43.03 -1.95
CA LEU A 5 4.09 -42.63 -2.99
C LEU A 5 3.42 -41.82 -4.12
N ASN A 6 2.17 -42.13 -4.46
CA ASN A 6 1.39 -41.37 -5.45
C ASN A 6 0.93 -39.98 -4.93
N TYR A 7 0.87 -39.79 -3.61
CA TYR A 7 0.57 -38.48 -3.02
C TYR A 7 1.80 -37.56 -3.03
N LEU A 8 3.00 -38.11 -2.78
CA LEU A 8 4.25 -37.37 -2.83
C LEU A 8 4.69 -37.03 -4.26
N LEU A 9 4.41 -37.89 -5.25
CA LEU A 9 4.67 -37.58 -6.66
C LEU A 9 3.73 -36.49 -7.21
N LYS A 10 2.53 -36.32 -6.65
CA LYS A 10 1.62 -35.21 -7.00
C LYS A 10 1.98 -33.87 -6.35
N GLN A 11 2.80 -33.86 -5.30
CA GLN A 11 3.26 -32.61 -4.67
C GLN A 11 4.66 -32.15 -5.13
N ALA A 12 5.36 -32.94 -5.94
CA ALA A 12 6.67 -32.58 -6.49
C ALA A 12 6.62 -31.90 -7.87
N GLU A 13 5.44 -31.68 -8.45
CA GLU A 13 5.23 -31.02 -9.75
C GLU A 13 4.51 -29.66 -9.64
N SER A 14 4.87 -28.84 -8.66
CA SER A 14 4.52 -27.42 -8.63
C SER A 14 5.75 -26.54 -8.84
N LYS A 15 6.60 -26.92 -9.80
CA LYS A 15 7.24 -25.91 -10.63
C LYS A 15 6.16 -25.40 -11.55
N VAL A 16 5.81 -24.13 -11.45
CA VAL A 16 5.17 -23.41 -12.55
C VAL A 16 6.19 -23.41 -13.70
N VAL A 17 6.24 -24.51 -14.43
CA VAL A 17 6.60 -24.49 -15.83
C VAL A 17 5.45 -23.73 -16.44
N ILE A 18 5.69 -22.46 -16.76
CA ILE A 18 4.88 -21.76 -17.72
C ILE A 18 5.03 -22.58 -19.00
N THR A 19 4.13 -23.54 -19.22
CA THR A 19 3.92 -24.09 -20.54
C THR A 19 3.30 -22.94 -21.31
N MET A 20 4.14 -22.08 -21.86
CA MET A 20 3.75 -21.22 -22.95
C MET A 20 3.20 -22.16 -24.01
N GLN A 21 1.88 -22.31 -24.09
CA GLN A 21 1.27 -22.46 -25.40
C GLN A 21 1.47 -21.12 -26.11
N SER A 22 2.74 -20.83 -26.45
CA SER A 22 3.07 -19.84 -27.45
C SER A 22 2.53 -20.40 -28.76
N LYS A 23 1.32 -19.99 -29.14
CA LYS A 23 1.17 -19.58 -30.53
C LYS A 23 2.29 -18.57 -30.74
N GLY A 24 3.35 -18.99 -31.42
CA GLY A 24 4.59 -18.24 -31.50
C GLY A 24 4.30 -16.78 -31.84
N LEU A 25 4.52 -15.88 -30.88
CA LEU A 25 4.77 -14.49 -31.19
C LEU A 25 6.11 -14.51 -31.93
N ILE A 26 6.05 -14.52 -33.27
CA ILE A 26 7.22 -14.22 -34.08
C ILE A 26 7.72 -12.88 -33.56
N GLY A 27 8.91 -12.86 -32.97
CA GLY A 27 9.51 -11.65 -32.43
C GLY A 27 9.70 -10.63 -33.54
N ASN A 28 8.70 -9.77 -33.74
CA ASN A 28 8.84 -8.64 -34.63
C ASN A 28 9.67 -7.57 -33.93
N HIS A 29 10.24 -6.66 -34.72
CA HIS A 29 11.09 -5.59 -34.21
C HIS A 29 10.41 -4.76 -33.10
N ASP A 30 9.08 -4.60 -33.18
CA ASP A 30 8.30 -3.84 -32.22
C ASP A 30 8.20 -4.50 -30.84
N LEU A 31 8.07 -5.83 -30.79
CA LEU A 31 8.07 -6.58 -29.53
C LEU A 31 9.43 -6.48 -28.83
N VAL A 32 10.53 -6.63 -29.58
CA VAL A 32 11.89 -6.49 -29.04
C VAL A 32 12.12 -5.07 -28.53
N LYS A 33 11.68 -4.06 -29.30
CA LYS A 33 11.74 -2.65 -28.88
C LYS A 33 10.99 -2.43 -27.56
N LYS A 34 9.75 -2.95 -27.45
CA LYS A 34 8.93 -2.84 -26.23
C LYS A 34 9.64 -3.45 -25.01
N ILE A 35 10.17 -4.66 -25.14
CA ILE A 35 10.90 -5.35 -24.05
C ILE A 35 12.13 -4.55 -23.61
N ASN A 36 12.92 -4.03 -24.57
CA ASN A 36 14.09 -3.23 -24.28
C ASN A 36 13.75 -1.93 -23.55
N MET A 37 12.68 -1.25 -23.99
CA MET A 37 12.18 -0.05 -23.33
C MET A 37 11.70 -0.36 -21.90
N GLU A 38 10.98 -1.46 -21.71
CA GLU A 38 10.46 -1.88 -20.40
C GLU A 38 11.61 -2.18 -19.41
N HIS A 39 12.63 -2.94 -19.84
CA HIS A 39 13.83 -3.20 -19.04
C HIS A 39 14.56 -1.89 -18.70
N THR A 40 14.68 -0.98 -19.67
CA THR A 40 15.36 0.30 -19.48
C THR A 40 14.64 1.15 -18.43
N ILE A 41 13.32 1.36 -18.55
CA ILE A 41 12.58 2.22 -17.63
C ILE A 41 12.46 1.60 -16.23
N LYS A 42 12.25 0.28 -16.11
CA LYS A 42 12.24 -0.40 -14.80
C LYS A 42 13.58 -0.23 -14.07
N THR A 43 14.69 -0.37 -14.80
CA THR A 43 16.03 -0.16 -14.24
C THR A 43 16.23 1.28 -13.76
N ILE A 44 15.76 2.27 -14.52
CA ILE A 44 15.78 3.69 -14.11
C ILE A 44 14.97 3.86 -12.83
N LEU A 45 13.72 3.39 -12.79
CA LEU A 45 12.83 3.53 -11.62
C LEU A 45 13.40 2.89 -10.35
N GLN A 46 14.07 1.73 -10.47
CA GLN A 46 14.60 0.96 -9.34
C GLN A 46 15.91 1.51 -8.76
N HIS A 47 16.76 2.11 -9.59
CA HIS A 47 18.15 2.42 -9.23
C HIS A 47 18.53 3.89 -9.43
N ARG A 48 17.55 4.75 -9.68
CA ARG A 48 17.72 6.19 -9.90
C ARG A 48 18.57 6.90 -8.83
N PRO A 49 19.31 7.96 -9.20
CA PRO A 49 19.61 8.37 -10.58
C PRO A 49 20.73 7.51 -11.19
N LEU A 50 20.69 7.29 -12.52
CA LEU A 50 21.66 6.44 -13.21
C LEU A 50 22.27 7.09 -14.46
N SER A 51 23.54 6.77 -14.76
CA SER A 51 24.09 7.05 -16.09
C SER A 51 23.63 6.02 -17.12
N ARG A 52 23.57 6.40 -18.40
CA ARG A 52 23.30 5.46 -19.52
C ARG A 52 24.23 4.23 -19.50
N ALA A 53 25.49 4.44 -19.11
CA ALA A 53 26.47 3.36 -18.97
C ALA A 53 26.09 2.36 -17.85
N LYS A 54 25.59 2.85 -16.72
CA LYS A 54 25.14 2.00 -15.61
C LYS A 54 23.84 1.28 -15.95
N ILE A 55 22.93 1.93 -16.67
CA ILE A 55 21.71 1.29 -17.21
C ILE A 55 22.08 0.12 -18.13
N ALA A 56 23.01 0.32 -19.08
CA ALA A 56 23.49 -0.77 -19.95
C ALA A 56 24.11 -1.93 -19.16
N ALA A 57 24.90 -1.63 -18.12
CA ALA A 57 25.52 -2.65 -17.28
C ALA A 57 24.49 -3.47 -16.47
N LEU A 58 23.44 -2.84 -15.93
CA LEU A 58 22.40 -3.51 -15.14
C LEU A 58 21.40 -4.29 -16.01
N THR A 59 21.06 -3.76 -17.17
CA THR A 59 20.11 -4.39 -18.10
C THR A 59 20.74 -5.49 -18.97
N GLY A 60 22.06 -5.45 -19.17
CA GLY A 60 22.74 -6.30 -20.16
C GLY A 60 22.53 -5.87 -21.62
N LEU A 61 21.81 -4.77 -21.86
CA LEU A 61 21.58 -4.24 -23.20
C LEU A 61 22.83 -3.53 -23.74
N ASN A 62 22.99 -3.52 -25.07
CA ASN A 62 24.08 -2.77 -25.67
C ASN A 62 23.86 -1.25 -25.50
N LYS A 63 24.97 -0.48 -25.51
CA LYS A 63 24.95 0.96 -25.25
C LYS A 63 24.08 1.75 -26.23
N MET A 64 24.01 1.33 -27.51
CA MET A 64 23.20 1.99 -28.53
C MET A 64 21.71 1.84 -28.24
N THR A 65 21.26 0.62 -27.89
CA THR A 65 19.87 0.33 -27.51
C THR A 65 19.44 1.15 -26.29
N VAL A 66 20.28 1.21 -25.25
CA VAL A 66 19.99 2.03 -24.07
C VAL A 66 19.90 3.51 -24.43
N SER A 67 20.85 4.04 -25.22
CA SER A 67 20.79 5.42 -25.68
C SER A 67 19.51 5.71 -26.44
N SER A 68 19.12 4.88 -27.41
CA SER A 68 17.87 5.08 -28.16
C SER A 68 16.62 5.04 -27.29
N CYS A 69 16.57 4.19 -26.26
CA CYS A 69 15.45 4.14 -25.32
C CYS A 69 15.41 5.40 -24.43
N VAL A 70 16.56 5.80 -23.88
CA VAL A 70 16.68 7.01 -23.05
C VAL A 70 16.35 8.27 -23.86
N ASP A 71 16.84 8.39 -25.09
CA ASP A 71 16.58 9.53 -25.96
C ASP A 71 15.08 9.65 -26.29
N LEU A 72 14.39 8.52 -26.50
CA LEU A 72 12.93 8.50 -26.68
C LEU A 72 12.21 8.99 -25.41
N PHE A 73 12.61 8.52 -24.23
CA PHE A 73 12.01 8.97 -22.97
C PHE A 73 12.29 10.45 -22.68
N LEU A 74 13.47 10.96 -23.04
CA LEU A 74 13.82 12.38 -22.94
C LEU A 74 12.93 13.21 -23.88
N GLN A 75 12.76 12.75 -25.12
CA GLN A 75 11.91 13.41 -26.11
C GLN A 75 10.45 13.48 -25.66
N LYS A 76 9.95 12.42 -25.00
CA LYS A 76 8.59 12.35 -24.44
C LYS A 76 8.48 13.01 -23.05
N GLY A 77 9.53 13.69 -22.57
CA GLY A 77 9.54 14.38 -21.27
C GLY A 77 9.40 13.45 -20.05
N ILE A 78 9.55 12.14 -20.21
CA ILE A 78 9.35 11.14 -19.15
C ILE A 78 10.56 11.03 -18.23
N VAL A 79 11.76 11.22 -18.78
CA VAL A 79 13.02 11.28 -18.01
C VAL A 79 13.68 12.63 -18.24
N VAL A 80 14.59 13.00 -17.35
CA VAL A 80 15.40 14.22 -17.42
C VAL A 80 16.87 13.88 -17.23
N GLU A 81 17.74 14.68 -17.84
CA GLU A 81 19.17 14.64 -17.55
C GLU A 81 19.46 15.52 -16.32
N LEU A 82 19.94 14.91 -15.25
CA LEU A 82 20.50 15.61 -14.11
C LEU A 82 21.94 16.03 -14.47
N GLY A 83 22.32 17.25 -14.10
CA GLY A 83 23.64 17.83 -14.42
C GLY A 83 24.83 16.93 -14.00
N THR A 84 26.03 17.34 -14.39
CA THR A 84 27.24 16.54 -14.11
C THR A 84 27.58 16.53 -12.61
N THR A 85 27.68 15.34 -12.00
CA THR A 85 28.14 15.18 -10.62
C THR A 85 29.65 14.91 -10.59
N GLY A 86 30.41 15.89 -10.10
CA GLY A 86 31.75 15.66 -9.53
C GLY A 86 32.97 15.72 -10.47
N THR A 87 34.03 16.28 -9.89
CA THR A 87 35.37 16.54 -10.41
C THR A 87 36.26 15.29 -10.33
N SER A 88 36.21 14.43 -11.35
CA SER A 88 37.28 13.43 -11.55
C SER A 88 37.70 13.38 -13.02
N ARG A 89 38.93 12.92 -13.24
CA ARG A 89 39.65 12.99 -14.52
C ARG A 89 38.90 12.24 -15.62
N GLY A 90 38.19 12.97 -16.47
CA GLY A 90 37.34 12.47 -17.56
C GLY A 90 36.09 13.35 -17.74
N ARG A 91 35.30 13.15 -18.81
CA ARG A 91 33.98 13.80 -18.94
C ARG A 91 33.02 13.10 -17.97
N PRO A 92 32.48 13.78 -16.93
CA PRO A 92 31.58 13.15 -15.99
C PRO A 92 30.34 12.60 -16.71
N PRO A 93 29.84 11.41 -16.35
CA PRO A 93 28.65 10.85 -16.98
C PRO A 93 27.43 11.70 -16.63
N VAL A 94 26.63 12.04 -17.64
CA VAL A 94 25.31 12.65 -17.44
C VAL A 94 24.39 11.62 -16.79
N LEU A 95 23.78 12.00 -15.67
CA LEU A 95 22.82 11.16 -14.96
C LEU A 95 21.43 11.38 -15.54
N VAL A 96 20.64 10.33 -15.56
CA VAL A 96 19.26 10.30 -16.02
C VAL A 96 18.39 9.89 -14.84
N ASP A 97 17.26 10.58 -14.67
CA ASP A 97 16.25 10.26 -13.68
C ASP A 97 14.85 10.40 -14.28
N ILE A 98 13.84 9.84 -13.61
CA ILE A 98 12.45 10.07 -13.97
C ILE A 98 12.11 11.55 -13.79
N ASN A 99 11.38 12.12 -14.74
CA ASN A 99 10.76 13.42 -14.57
C ASN A 99 9.58 13.24 -13.60
N GLU A 100 9.78 13.58 -12.33
CA GLU A 100 8.74 13.49 -11.31
C GLU A 100 7.45 14.23 -11.70
N GLN A 101 7.57 15.32 -12.47
CA GLN A 101 6.45 16.16 -12.90
C GLN A 101 5.76 15.67 -14.18
N ALA A 102 6.24 14.59 -14.82
CA ALA A 102 5.66 14.08 -16.07
C ALA A 102 4.23 13.57 -15.90
N GLY A 103 3.80 13.22 -14.68
CA GLY A 103 2.43 12.79 -14.40
C GLY A 103 2.09 12.90 -12.93
N VAL A 104 0.89 12.45 -12.58
CA VAL A 104 0.46 12.27 -11.19
C VAL A 104 -0.18 10.91 -10.96
N CYS A 105 -0.09 10.41 -9.74
CA CYS A 105 -0.74 9.19 -9.28
C CYS A 105 -1.77 9.54 -8.20
N ILE A 106 -2.92 8.85 -8.21
CA ILE A 106 -4.00 9.11 -7.25
C ILE A 106 -4.15 7.90 -6.32
N GLY A 107 -4.21 8.15 -5.02
CA GLY A 107 -4.64 7.19 -4.02
C GLY A 107 -5.94 7.65 -3.36
N VAL A 108 -6.93 6.78 -3.26
CA VAL A 108 -8.21 7.07 -2.61
C VAL A 108 -8.39 6.11 -1.45
N ASP A 109 -8.38 6.60 -0.21
CA ASP A 109 -8.68 5.79 0.96
C ASP A 109 -10.13 6.00 1.39
N VAL A 110 -10.97 4.99 1.20
CA VAL A 110 -12.39 5.00 1.58
C VAL A 110 -12.53 4.48 3.00
N GLU A 111 -12.86 5.37 3.93
CA GLU A 111 -13.16 5.06 5.32
C GLU A 111 -14.69 5.01 5.55
N ILE A 112 -15.10 4.96 6.83
CA ILE A 112 -16.52 4.79 7.17
C ILE A 112 -17.32 6.05 6.85
N ASN A 113 -16.85 7.23 7.28
CA ASN A 113 -17.59 8.50 7.20
C ASN A 113 -16.95 9.51 6.25
N GLN A 114 -15.85 9.14 5.62
CA GLN A 114 -15.10 10.01 4.73
C GLN A 114 -14.29 9.17 3.75
N PHE A 115 -13.74 9.82 2.74
CA PHE A 115 -12.65 9.27 1.96
C PHE A 115 -11.61 10.35 1.69
N THR A 116 -10.35 9.94 1.66
CA THR A 116 -9.21 10.81 1.39
C THR A 116 -8.74 10.60 -0.03
N VAL A 117 -8.62 11.67 -0.81
CA VAL A 117 -8.01 11.66 -2.14
C VAL A 117 -6.62 12.28 -2.02
N LEU A 118 -5.61 11.47 -2.28
CA LEU A 118 -4.20 11.82 -2.28
C LEU A 118 -3.69 11.88 -3.73
N VAL A 119 -3.08 12.98 -4.12
CA VAL A 119 -2.41 13.16 -5.40
C VAL A 119 -0.91 13.28 -5.16
N THR A 120 -0.12 12.45 -5.84
CA THR A 120 1.34 12.49 -5.77
C THR A 120 1.96 12.69 -7.13
N ASP A 121 3.20 13.15 -7.15
CA ASP A 121 4.07 13.02 -8.32
C ASP A 121 4.54 11.57 -8.54
N LEU A 122 5.38 11.34 -9.55
CA LEU A 122 5.91 10.01 -9.89
C LEU A 122 6.99 9.48 -8.93
N LEU A 123 7.36 10.24 -7.88
CA LEU A 123 8.20 9.79 -6.78
C LEU A 123 7.39 9.47 -5.50
N GLY A 124 6.09 9.76 -5.51
CA GLY A 124 5.20 9.57 -4.38
C GLY A 124 5.18 10.75 -3.42
N LYS A 125 5.74 11.90 -3.83
CA LYS A 125 5.66 13.12 -3.04
C LYS A 125 4.29 13.73 -3.20
N ILE A 126 3.69 14.10 -2.08
CA ILE A 126 2.35 14.68 -2.01
C ILE A 126 2.33 16.02 -2.75
N ALA A 127 1.47 16.12 -3.76
CA ALA A 127 1.11 17.37 -4.42
C ALA A 127 -0.15 17.96 -3.77
N GLU A 128 -1.12 17.11 -3.46
CA GLU A 128 -2.40 17.49 -2.87
C GLU A 128 -2.98 16.35 -2.04
N SER A 129 -3.67 16.68 -0.94
CA SER A 129 -4.50 15.74 -0.20
C SER A 129 -5.79 16.44 0.23
N ARG A 130 -6.93 15.80 0.01
CA ARG A 130 -8.24 16.31 0.42
C ARG A 130 -9.10 15.21 1.02
N VAL A 131 -9.76 15.54 2.13
CA VAL A 131 -10.75 14.67 2.78
C VAL A 131 -12.14 15.10 2.32
N TYR A 132 -12.95 14.13 1.93
CA TYR A 132 -14.34 14.33 1.52
C TYR A 132 -15.27 13.55 2.44
N PRO A 133 -16.39 14.12 2.89
CA PRO A 133 -17.35 13.38 3.70
C PRO A 133 -18.05 12.30 2.86
N LEU A 134 -18.36 11.18 3.51
CA LEU A 134 -19.15 10.05 3.02
C LEU A 134 -20.46 9.96 3.82
N ASP A 135 -21.31 10.97 3.61
CA ASP A 135 -22.58 11.16 4.33
C ASP A 135 -23.67 10.20 3.88
N ASN A 136 -23.49 9.54 2.73
CA ASN A 136 -24.39 8.54 2.18
C ASN A 136 -23.64 7.22 2.01
N LYS A 137 -24.17 6.15 2.61
CA LYS A 137 -23.54 4.82 2.61
C LYS A 137 -23.81 4.02 1.33
N ASN A 138 -24.68 4.50 0.45
CA ASN A 138 -24.93 3.88 -0.84
C ASN A 138 -23.64 3.91 -1.69
N PRO A 139 -23.14 2.75 -2.16
CA PRO A 139 -21.90 2.70 -2.94
C PRO A 139 -21.97 3.47 -4.25
N HIS A 140 -23.13 3.55 -4.93
CA HIS A 140 -23.27 4.35 -6.15
C HIS A 140 -23.05 5.84 -5.90
N TYR A 141 -23.43 6.36 -4.72
CA TYR A 141 -23.15 7.74 -4.35
C TYR A 141 -21.65 8.01 -4.29
N PHE A 142 -20.89 7.09 -3.68
CA PHE A 142 -19.43 7.17 -3.67
C PHE A 142 -18.88 7.16 -5.10
N VAL A 143 -19.28 6.18 -5.92
CA VAL A 143 -18.79 6.04 -7.30
C VAL A 143 -19.07 7.31 -8.11
N ASP A 144 -20.28 7.87 -8.05
CA ASP A 144 -20.61 9.13 -8.74
C ASP A 144 -19.75 10.30 -8.26
N LYS A 145 -19.54 10.39 -6.94
CA LYS A 145 -18.76 11.48 -6.32
C LYS A 145 -17.28 11.38 -6.68
N ILE A 146 -16.68 10.21 -6.54
CA ILE A 146 -15.26 10.02 -6.86
C ILE A 146 -15.00 10.17 -8.36
N SER A 147 -15.91 9.72 -9.24
CA SER A 147 -15.79 9.92 -10.69
C SER A 147 -15.73 11.40 -11.08
N ARG A 148 -16.53 12.26 -10.44
CA ARG A 148 -16.46 13.71 -10.70
C ARG A 148 -15.11 14.30 -10.27
N ILE A 149 -14.62 13.91 -9.09
CA ILE A 149 -13.32 14.35 -8.58
C ILE A 149 -12.19 13.89 -9.50
N LEU A 150 -12.21 12.62 -9.94
CA LEU A 150 -11.22 12.07 -10.87
C LEU A 150 -11.25 12.79 -12.21
N ALA A 151 -12.43 13.08 -12.77
CA ALA A 151 -12.55 13.85 -14.02
C ALA A 151 -12.00 15.28 -13.91
N ASP A 152 -12.17 15.94 -12.76
CA ASP A 152 -11.59 17.26 -12.51
C ASP A 152 -10.07 17.20 -12.33
N LEU A 153 -9.55 16.12 -11.72
CA LEU A 153 -8.12 15.84 -11.63
C LEU A 153 -7.51 15.54 -13.01
N GLU A 154 -8.17 14.75 -13.86
CA GLU A 154 -7.74 14.50 -15.23
C GLU A 154 -7.61 15.81 -16.02
N LYS A 155 -8.60 16.72 -15.92
CA LYS A 155 -8.55 18.03 -16.59
C LYS A 155 -7.43 18.93 -16.05
N SER A 156 -7.29 19.02 -14.73
CA SER A 156 -6.29 19.91 -14.11
C SER A 156 -4.85 19.45 -14.36
N HIS A 157 -4.63 18.16 -14.55
CA HIS A 157 -3.31 17.59 -14.84
C HIS A 157 -3.08 17.26 -16.33
N ALA A 158 -4.01 17.58 -17.24
CA ALA A 158 -3.89 17.31 -18.68
C ALA A 158 -2.70 18.00 -19.36
N HIS A 159 -2.10 19.01 -18.72
CA HIS A 159 -0.90 19.69 -19.20
C HIS A 159 0.41 18.90 -19.00
N ARG A 160 0.36 17.80 -18.24
CA ARG A 160 1.52 16.92 -18.00
C ARG A 160 1.59 15.84 -19.07
N GLU A 161 2.79 15.40 -19.43
CA GLU A 161 3.03 14.40 -20.49
C GLU A 161 2.17 13.12 -20.31
N LEU A 162 2.14 12.57 -19.09
CA LEU A 162 1.35 11.39 -18.73
C LEU A 162 -0.02 11.73 -18.13
N GLY A 163 -0.33 13.00 -17.88
CA GLY A 163 -1.54 13.41 -17.17
C GLY A 163 -1.70 12.71 -15.82
N VAL A 164 -2.92 12.21 -15.56
CA VAL A 164 -3.18 11.29 -14.45
C VAL A 164 -2.87 9.86 -14.91
N VAL A 165 -1.87 9.24 -14.29
CA VAL A 165 -1.41 7.89 -14.65
C VAL A 165 -2.45 6.83 -14.30
N GLY A 166 -3.18 7.03 -13.21
CA GLY A 166 -4.19 6.11 -12.71
C GLY A 166 -4.59 6.41 -11.26
N ALA A 167 -5.56 5.65 -10.75
CA ALA A 167 -6.02 5.76 -9.37
C ALA A 167 -6.08 4.41 -8.66
N GLY A 168 -5.46 4.30 -7.49
CA GLY A 168 -5.65 3.18 -6.57
C GLY A 168 -6.73 3.50 -5.55
N ILE A 169 -7.80 2.73 -5.55
CA ILE A 169 -8.91 2.84 -4.60
C ILE A 169 -8.69 1.83 -3.47
N VAL A 170 -8.82 2.29 -2.25
CA VAL A 170 -8.63 1.48 -1.05
C VAL A 170 -9.93 1.45 -0.28
N ILE A 171 -10.38 0.26 0.11
CA ILE A 171 -11.64 0.09 0.82
C ILE A 171 -11.46 -0.60 2.17
N GLN A 172 -12.38 -0.31 3.09
CA GLN A 172 -12.56 -1.11 4.31
C GLN A 172 -13.41 -2.34 4.01
N GLY A 173 -12.88 -3.53 4.25
CA GLY A 173 -13.57 -4.80 4.03
C GLY A 173 -12.81 -5.73 3.09
N TYR A 174 -13.48 -6.80 2.63
CA TYR A 174 -12.94 -7.77 1.69
C TYR A 174 -13.35 -7.39 0.27
N TYR A 175 -12.33 -7.30 -0.58
CA TYR A 175 -12.47 -7.18 -2.02
C TYR A 175 -11.96 -8.45 -2.66
N ASN A 176 -12.79 -9.10 -3.46
CA ASN A 176 -12.38 -10.26 -4.23
C ASN A 176 -11.96 -9.80 -5.62
N ILE A 177 -10.66 -9.94 -5.90
CA ILE A 177 -10.05 -9.52 -7.15
C ILE A 177 -10.50 -10.40 -8.33
N GLU A 178 -10.83 -11.67 -8.09
CA GLU A 178 -11.30 -12.59 -9.14
C GLU A 178 -12.73 -12.26 -9.59
N THR A 179 -13.60 -11.91 -8.64
CA THR A 179 -15.01 -11.57 -8.92
C THR A 179 -15.25 -10.08 -9.12
N ASN A 180 -14.25 -9.24 -8.83
CA ASN A 180 -14.34 -7.78 -8.82
C ASN A 180 -15.42 -7.20 -7.87
N MET A 181 -15.80 -7.95 -6.84
CA MET A 181 -16.84 -7.56 -5.89
C MET A 181 -16.28 -7.19 -4.51
N VAL A 182 -16.95 -6.24 -3.86
CA VAL A 182 -16.83 -6.04 -2.42
C VAL A 182 -17.64 -7.13 -1.73
N GLU A 183 -16.98 -8.18 -1.22
CA GLU A 183 -17.68 -9.32 -0.64
C GLU A 183 -18.27 -9.00 0.72
N TYR A 184 -17.58 -8.18 1.51
CA TYR A 184 -18.02 -7.87 2.87
C TYR A 184 -17.37 -6.61 3.42
N SER A 185 -18.18 -5.71 3.97
CA SER A 185 -17.77 -4.61 4.82
C SER A 185 -18.71 -4.52 6.03
N ALA A 186 -18.15 -4.59 7.24
CA ALA A 186 -18.96 -4.57 8.47
C ALA A 186 -19.66 -3.23 8.70
N ASN A 187 -18.99 -2.12 8.33
CA ASN A 187 -19.45 -0.76 8.58
C ASN A 187 -20.09 -0.09 7.35
N LEU A 188 -19.94 -0.67 6.16
CA LEU A 188 -20.54 -0.22 4.90
C LEU A 188 -21.38 -1.36 4.29
N GLN A 189 -22.40 -1.82 5.01
CA GLN A 189 -23.14 -3.04 4.65
C GLN A 189 -23.80 -2.98 3.26
N GLU A 190 -24.22 -1.80 2.81
CA GLU A 190 -24.78 -1.57 1.47
C GLU A 190 -23.78 -1.84 0.33
N TRP A 191 -22.47 -1.97 0.64
CA TRP A 191 -21.43 -2.30 -0.32
C TRP A 191 -21.26 -3.81 -0.51
N ASN A 192 -21.89 -4.64 0.33
CA ASN A 192 -21.75 -6.09 0.20
C ASN A 192 -22.32 -6.57 -1.14
N SER A 193 -21.56 -7.40 -1.85
CA SER A 193 -21.82 -7.86 -3.21
C SER A 193 -21.88 -6.73 -4.27
N PHE A 194 -21.29 -5.56 -3.99
CA PHE A 194 -21.25 -4.45 -4.94
C PHE A 194 -20.10 -4.63 -5.95
N PRO A 195 -20.36 -4.55 -7.28
CA PRO A 195 -19.33 -4.68 -8.32
C PRO A 195 -18.56 -3.37 -8.51
N LEU A 196 -17.78 -2.98 -7.48
CA LEU A 196 -17.15 -1.67 -7.39
C LEU A 196 -16.27 -1.32 -8.61
N MET A 197 -15.44 -2.27 -9.06
CA MET A 197 -14.55 -2.02 -10.21
C MET A 197 -15.35 -1.80 -11.50
N GLU A 198 -16.43 -2.56 -11.70
CA GLU A 198 -17.27 -2.42 -12.89
C GLU A 198 -17.95 -1.05 -12.92
N GLU A 199 -18.54 -0.63 -11.80
CA GLU A 199 -19.24 0.66 -11.69
C GLU A 199 -18.31 1.87 -11.81
N LEU A 200 -17.07 1.75 -11.28
CA LEU A 200 -16.01 2.74 -11.48
C LEU A 200 -15.57 2.76 -12.95
N SER A 201 -15.32 1.61 -13.56
CA SER A 201 -14.85 1.52 -14.95
C SER A 201 -15.87 2.09 -15.94
N LYS A 202 -17.17 1.86 -15.71
CA LYS A 202 -18.26 2.44 -16.52
C LYS A 202 -18.23 3.97 -16.53
N ARG A 203 -17.89 4.61 -15.42
CA ARG A 203 -17.89 6.08 -15.27
C ARG A 203 -16.54 6.73 -15.60
N ASN A 204 -15.45 5.97 -15.57
CA ASN A 204 -14.08 6.46 -15.83
C ASN A 204 -13.39 5.58 -16.89
N PRO A 205 -13.92 5.47 -18.13
CA PRO A 205 -13.44 4.49 -19.12
C PRO A 205 -12.01 4.74 -19.61
N SER A 206 -11.47 5.95 -19.46
CA SER A 206 -10.10 6.33 -19.84
C SER A 206 -9.08 6.10 -18.73
N LEU A 207 -9.51 5.94 -17.48
CA LEU A 207 -8.63 5.97 -16.32
C LEU A 207 -8.34 4.55 -15.81
N ALA A 208 -7.05 4.19 -15.76
CA ALA A 208 -6.64 2.95 -15.15
C ALA A 208 -6.86 2.99 -13.63
N MET A 209 -7.54 1.96 -13.10
CA MET A 209 -7.89 1.89 -11.69
C MET A 209 -7.60 0.52 -11.09
N TRP A 210 -7.25 0.51 -9.80
CA TRP A 210 -7.03 -0.70 -9.02
C TRP A 210 -7.71 -0.60 -7.67
N ILE A 211 -8.04 -1.74 -7.07
CA ILE A 211 -8.67 -1.81 -5.76
C ILE A 211 -7.88 -2.76 -4.87
N ASN A 212 -7.53 -2.33 -3.65
CA ASN A 212 -7.15 -3.26 -2.57
C ASN A 212 -7.88 -2.93 -1.27
N PRO A 213 -8.01 -3.93 -0.38
CA PRO A 213 -8.29 -3.69 1.04
C PRO A 213 -7.23 -2.83 1.74
N ALA A 214 -7.67 -2.03 2.70
CA ALA A 214 -6.82 -1.16 3.53
C ALA A 214 -5.56 -1.79 4.14
N PRO A 215 -5.59 -2.98 4.77
CA PRO A 215 -4.38 -3.57 5.35
C PRO A 215 -3.28 -3.84 4.31
N TYR A 216 -3.66 -4.31 3.12
CA TYR A 216 -2.72 -4.59 2.04
C TYR A 216 -2.16 -3.30 1.44
N ALA A 217 -3.04 -2.32 1.19
CA ALA A 217 -2.64 -1.02 0.70
C ALA A 217 -1.65 -0.35 1.67
N GLY A 218 -1.97 -0.29 2.97
CA GLY A 218 -1.07 0.32 3.96
C GLY A 218 0.30 -0.35 4.05
N ALA A 219 0.36 -1.69 3.96
CA ALA A 219 1.64 -2.41 3.86
C ALA A 219 2.43 -1.99 2.63
N MET A 220 1.78 -1.90 1.46
CA MET A 220 2.43 -1.46 0.23
C MET A 220 2.85 0.00 0.27
N GLY A 221 2.06 0.87 0.89
CA GLY A 221 2.42 2.28 1.11
C GLY A 221 3.70 2.41 1.93
N GLU A 222 3.82 1.63 3.01
CA GLU A 222 5.00 1.60 3.86
C GLU A 222 6.25 1.03 3.14
N VAL A 223 6.07 0.00 2.31
CA VAL A 223 7.13 -0.59 1.47
C VAL A 223 7.56 0.36 0.34
N HIS A 224 6.67 1.20 -0.19
CA HIS A 224 7.03 2.10 -1.30
C HIS A 224 7.57 3.44 -0.83
N PHE A 225 6.94 4.01 0.20
CA PHE A 225 7.12 5.41 0.58
C PHE A 225 7.59 5.60 2.02
N GLY A 226 7.35 4.62 2.89
CA GLY A 226 7.71 4.66 4.31
C GLY A 226 9.12 4.19 4.62
N ARG A 227 9.33 3.74 5.87
CA ARG A 227 10.63 3.23 6.37
C ARG A 227 10.91 1.79 5.96
N ALA A 228 9.91 1.07 5.45
CA ALA A 228 10.02 -0.34 5.08
C ALA A 228 10.52 -0.59 3.64
N LYS A 229 11.05 0.41 2.93
CA LYS A 229 11.54 0.30 1.53
C LYS A 229 12.53 -0.82 1.24
N SER A 230 13.23 -1.30 2.24
CA SER A 230 14.27 -2.33 2.10
C SER A 230 13.96 -3.60 2.90
N THR A 231 12.70 -3.83 3.28
CA THR A 231 12.31 -5.06 3.98
C THR A 231 11.45 -5.95 3.10
N ASP A 232 11.75 -7.25 3.14
CA ASP A 232 10.91 -8.29 2.54
C ASP A 232 9.93 -8.88 3.56
N HIS A 233 9.97 -8.43 4.81
CA HIS A 233 9.19 -8.96 5.93
C HIS A 233 8.63 -7.83 6.79
N LEU A 234 7.37 -7.48 6.55
CA LEU A 234 6.64 -6.43 7.24
C LEU A 234 5.27 -6.96 7.66
N VAL A 235 4.85 -6.61 8.87
CA VAL A 235 3.45 -6.63 9.26
C VAL A 235 2.99 -5.20 9.45
N TYR A 236 1.99 -4.78 8.68
CA TYR A 236 1.36 -3.48 8.81
C TYR A 236 0.05 -3.63 9.58
N VAL A 237 -0.07 -2.96 10.72
CA VAL A 237 -1.30 -2.90 11.51
C VAL A 237 -1.97 -1.58 11.21
N THR A 238 -3.04 -1.61 10.41
CA THR A 238 -3.88 -0.43 10.22
C THR A 238 -4.87 -0.36 11.37
N SER A 239 -4.77 0.70 12.18
CA SER A 239 -5.70 0.94 13.28
C SER A 239 -6.30 2.33 13.12
N SER A 240 -7.45 2.37 12.44
CA SER A 240 -8.35 3.52 12.35
C SER A 240 -9.57 3.20 13.21
N TRP A 241 -10.79 3.46 12.73
CA TRP A 241 -12.00 3.10 13.50
C TRP A 241 -12.05 1.61 13.89
N GLY A 242 -11.56 0.73 13.00
CA GLY A 242 -11.32 -0.68 13.26
C GLY A 242 -9.83 -1.02 13.25
N LEU A 243 -9.51 -2.32 13.35
CA LEU A 243 -8.15 -2.84 13.29
C LEU A 243 -8.05 -3.94 12.24
N SER A 244 -7.08 -3.84 11.34
CA SER A 244 -6.78 -4.86 10.34
C SER A 244 -5.28 -5.00 10.14
N VAL A 245 -4.84 -6.13 9.61
CA VAL A 245 -3.41 -6.44 9.50
C VAL A 245 -3.04 -6.88 8.09
N GLY A 246 -2.10 -6.19 7.47
CA GLY A 246 -1.47 -6.61 6.22
C GLY A 246 -0.15 -7.30 6.51
N VAL A 247 0.12 -8.41 5.83
CA VAL A 247 1.39 -9.12 5.95
C VAL A 247 2.09 -9.09 4.61
N TYR A 248 3.34 -8.64 4.61
CA TYR A 248 4.23 -8.62 3.45
C TYR A 248 5.40 -9.55 3.75
N HIS A 249 5.55 -10.59 2.95
CA HIS A 249 6.48 -11.69 3.20
C HIS A 249 7.18 -12.10 1.90
N LYS A 250 8.51 -12.12 1.92
CA LYS A 250 9.37 -12.42 0.75
C LYS A 250 9.11 -11.49 -0.44
N GLY A 251 8.88 -10.21 -0.16
CA GLY A 251 8.64 -9.23 -1.22
C GLY A 251 7.23 -9.25 -1.80
N GLU A 252 6.29 -10.01 -1.21
CA GLU A 252 4.92 -10.15 -1.71
C GLU A 252 3.89 -10.00 -0.60
N LEU A 253 2.70 -9.51 -0.95
CA LEU A 253 1.57 -9.49 -0.03
C LEU A 253 1.09 -10.92 0.25
N PHE A 254 0.96 -11.27 1.51
CA PHE A 254 0.32 -12.50 1.94
C PHE A 254 -1.20 -12.32 1.96
N THR A 255 -1.86 -12.79 0.90
CA THR A 255 -3.31 -12.64 0.70
C THR A 255 -4.12 -13.90 1.08
N GLY A 256 -3.44 -15.03 1.32
CA GLY A 256 -4.07 -16.30 1.68
C GLY A 256 -4.76 -17.00 0.50
N ALA A 257 -5.42 -18.13 0.77
CA ALA A 257 -5.95 -19.01 -0.27
C ALA A 257 -7.06 -18.39 -1.14
N THR A 258 -7.80 -17.42 -0.61
CA THR A 258 -8.93 -16.77 -1.29
C THR A 258 -8.82 -15.24 -1.28
N GLY A 259 -7.62 -14.69 -1.03
CA GLY A 259 -7.42 -13.24 -0.97
C GLY A 259 -7.86 -12.56 0.34
N THR A 260 -8.40 -13.30 1.31
CA THR A 260 -9.03 -12.78 2.54
C THR A 260 -8.16 -12.87 3.80
N ALA A 261 -6.84 -13.10 3.66
CA ALA A 261 -5.93 -13.01 4.80
C ALA A 261 -5.95 -11.62 5.47
N GLY A 262 -5.36 -11.51 6.66
CA GLY A 262 -5.26 -10.21 7.36
C GLY A 262 -6.40 -9.87 8.31
N ARG A 263 -7.32 -10.82 8.57
CA ARG A 263 -8.42 -10.70 9.55
C ARG A 263 -7.98 -10.78 11.03
N LEU A 264 -6.72 -10.47 11.33
CA LEU A 264 -6.18 -10.65 12.69
C LEU A 264 -6.82 -9.72 13.72
N GLY A 265 -7.44 -8.61 13.30
CA GLY A 265 -8.28 -7.79 14.17
C GLY A 265 -9.45 -8.55 14.79
N HIS A 266 -9.92 -9.63 14.15
CA HIS A 266 -10.95 -10.52 14.68
C HIS A 266 -10.41 -11.72 15.45
N SER A 267 -9.08 -11.85 15.61
CA SER A 267 -8.50 -12.88 16.46
C SER A 267 -8.86 -12.65 17.93
N THR A 268 -9.12 -13.72 18.67
CA THR A 268 -9.50 -13.63 20.08
C THR A 268 -8.26 -13.37 20.94
N ILE A 269 -8.17 -12.19 21.55
CA ILE A 269 -7.14 -11.85 22.55
C ILE A 269 -7.69 -11.90 23.98
N HIS A 270 -9.01 -11.86 24.13
CA HIS A 270 -9.67 -11.92 25.43
C HIS A 270 -10.90 -12.85 25.38
N MET A 271 -10.70 -14.13 25.72
CA MET A 271 -11.70 -15.20 25.54
C MET A 271 -13.10 -14.85 26.07
N ASN A 272 -13.18 -14.25 27.26
CA ASN A 272 -14.44 -13.86 27.90
C ASN A 272 -14.82 -12.39 27.65
N GLY A 273 -14.30 -11.82 26.57
CA GLY A 273 -14.33 -10.39 26.28
C GLY A 273 -15.63 -9.83 25.69
N LYS A 274 -15.53 -8.58 25.22
CA LYS A 274 -16.55 -7.83 24.47
C LYS A 274 -17.06 -8.61 23.26
N LYS A 275 -18.35 -8.46 22.94
CA LYS A 275 -18.93 -8.97 21.67
C LYS A 275 -18.43 -8.11 20.51
N CYS A 276 -18.08 -8.75 19.40
CA CYS A 276 -17.68 -8.08 18.16
C CYS A 276 -18.83 -8.12 17.13
N SER A 277 -18.92 -7.12 16.26
CA SER A 277 -19.87 -7.07 15.14
C SER A 277 -19.67 -8.22 14.15
N CYS A 278 -18.49 -8.85 14.12
CA CYS A 278 -18.24 -10.04 13.32
C CYS A 278 -18.91 -11.32 13.86
N GLY A 279 -19.61 -11.25 15.01
CA GLY A 279 -20.30 -12.37 15.65
C GLY A 279 -19.48 -13.11 16.71
N SER A 280 -18.17 -12.85 16.80
CA SER A 280 -17.27 -13.46 17.80
C SER A 280 -17.20 -12.65 19.10
N ARG A 281 -16.38 -13.11 20.06
CA ARG A 281 -16.08 -12.40 21.31
C ARG A 281 -14.57 -12.27 21.50
N GLY A 282 -14.15 -11.18 22.12
CA GLY A 282 -12.74 -11.00 22.49
C GLY A 282 -11.82 -10.61 21.33
N CYS A 283 -12.38 -10.17 20.21
CA CYS A 283 -11.60 -9.74 19.04
C CYS A 283 -10.64 -8.62 19.38
N TRP A 284 -9.40 -8.70 18.88
CA TRP A 284 -8.34 -7.71 19.09
C TRP A 284 -8.80 -6.26 18.82
N GLU A 285 -9.52 -6.04 17.72
CA GLU A 285 -10.09 -4.74 17.34
C GLU A 285 -10.90 -4.07 18.45
N MET A 286 -11.61 -4.84 19.28
CA MET A 286 -12.49 -4.31 20.33
C MET A 286 -11.73 -3.64 21.49
N TYR A 287 -10.40 -3.76 21.50
CA TYR A 287 -9.54 -3.26 22.56
C TYR A 287 -8.38 -2.40 22.05
N ALA A 288 -8.03 -2.50 20.77
CA ALA A 288 -6.83 -1.90 20.19
C ALA A 288 -7.13 -1.05 18.93
N SER A 289 -8.35 -0.53 18.78
CA SER A 289 -8.75 0.36 17.69
C SER A 289 -8.93 1.80 18.17
N VAL A 290 -9.05 2.76 17.24
CA VAL A 290 -9.46 4.14 17.57
C VAL A 290 -10.81 4.13 18.26
N LYS A 291 -11.75 3.27 17.82
CA LYS A 291 -13.03 3.12 18.51
C LYS A 291 -12.85 2.67 19.95
N ALA A 292 -11.97 1.69 20.21
CA ALA A 292 -11.67 1.25 21.57
C ALA A 292 -11.07 2.38 22.43
N LEU A 293 -10.22 3.24 21.86
CA LEU A 293 -9.68 4.40 22.56
C LEU A 293 -10.79 5.40 22.96
N TYR A 294 -11.72 5.71 22.06
CA TYR A 294 -12.85 6.59 22.39
C TYR A 294 -13.77 5.97 23.46
N GLU A 295 -13.99 4.65 23.41
CA GLU A 295 -14.71 3.92 24.46
C GLU A 295 -14.00 4.01 25.82
N LEU A 296 -12.66 3.87 25.87
CA LEU A 296 -11.86 4.01 27.10
C LEU A 296 -11.94 5.43 27.69
N LEU A 297 -12.01 6.44 26.83
CA LEU A 297 -12.08 7.84 27.24
C LEU A 297 -13.49 8.30 27.62
N ASP A 298 -14.52 7.49 27.31
CA ASP A 298 -15.94 7.82 27.43
C ASP A 298 -16.30 9.11 26.67
N THR A 299 -15.90 9.17 25.40
CA THR A 299 -16.13 10.34 24.53
C THR A 299 -16.28 9.95 23.06
N THR A 300 -16.50 10.93 22.18
CA THR A 300 -16.66 10.73 20.74
C THR A 300 -15.74 11.66 19.95
N PRO A 301 -15.44 11.35 18.67
CA PRO A 301 -14.65 12.24 17.82
C PRO A 301 -15.22 13.66 17.66
N GLN A 302 -16.54 13.84 17.88
CA GLN A 302 -17.20 15.15 17.83
C GLN A 302 -16.97 15.96 19.10
N GLN A 303 -16.76 15.30 20.24
CA GLN A 303 -16.56 15.94 21.54
C GLN A 303 -15.08 16.19 21.83
N LEU A 304 -14.21 15.28 21.39
CA LEU A 304 -12.77 15.36 21.54
C LEU A 304 -12.12 14.89 20.24
N SER A 305 -11.44 15.79 19.52
CA SER A 305 -10.82 15.40 18.27
C SER A 305 -9.60 14.51 18.53
N PHE A 306 -9.22 13.70 17.54
CA PHE A 306 -8.03 12.86 17.67
C PHE A 306 -6.75 13.71 17.79
N ALA A 307 -6.72 14.88 17.15
CA ALA A 307 -5.62 15.84 17.29
C ALA A 307 -5.50 16.37 18.73
N ASP A 308 -6.64 16.64 19.40
CA ASP A 308 -6.64 17.06 20.81
C ASP A 308 -6.17 15.94 21.74
N ILE A 309 -6.51 14.67 21.44
CA ILE A 309 -5.96 13.50 22.17
C ILE A 309 -4.43 13.49 22.06
N VAL A 310 -3.89 13.62 20.85
CA VAL A 310 -2.43 13.63 20.61
C VAL A 310 -1.78 14.80 21.34
N ALA A 311 -2.35 16.01 21.24
CA ALA A 311 -1.83 17.19 21.92
C ALA A 311 -1.85 17.05 23.45
N GLY A 312 -2.94 16.48 24.01
CA GLY A 312 -3.07 16.25 25.44
C GLY A 312 -2.10 15.19 25.97
N VAL A 313 -1.87 14.09 25.24
CA VAL A 313 -0.84 13.10 25.58
C VAL A 313 0.55 13.75 25.59
N ASN A 314 0.88 14.53 24.55
CA ASN A 314 2.16 15.24 24.47
C ASN A 314 2.35 16.28 25.60
N SER A 315 1.24 16.80 26.13
CA SER A 315 1.23 17.74 27.26
C SER A 315 1.23 17.03 28.63
N GLY A 316 1.22 15.69 28.67
CA GLY A 316 1.25 14.91 29.89
C GLY A 316 -0.09 14.77 30.61
N ASP A 317 -1.22 14.90 29.90
CA ASP A 317 -2.54 14.64 30.49
C ASP A 317 -2.61 13.19 31.02
N ALA A 318 -2.88 13.05 32.32
CA ALA A 318 -2.84 11.75 32.99
C ALA A 318 -3.95 10.79 32.51
N LYS A 319 -5.16 11.29 32.21
CA LYS A 319 -6.28 10.46 31.74
C LYS A 319 -5.98 9.94 30.33
N LEU A 320 -5.54 10.82 29.43
CA LEU A 320 -5.20 10.45 28.06
C LEU A 320 -4.01 9.49 28.03
N THR A 321 -2.96 9.77 28.79
CA THR A 321 -1.77 8.91 28.90
C THR A 321 -2.14 7.51 29.41
N SER A 322 -2.98 7.43 30.45
CA SER A 322 -3.48 6.14 30.96
C SER A 322 -4.26 5.35 29.90
N ALA A 323 -5.11 6.02 29.11
CA ALA A 323 -5.85 5.37 28.03
C ALA A 323 -4.91 4.86 26.92
N ILE A 324 -3.86 5.61 26.56
CA ILE A 324 -2.85 5.14 25.60
C ILE A 324 -2.07 3.94 26.15
N HIS A 325 -1.78 3.93 27.45
CA HIS A 325 -1.13 2.77 28.07
C HIS A 325 -2.00 1.52 27.98
N GLU A 326 -3.30 1.61 28.28
CA GLU A 326 -4.24 0.49 28.16
C GLU A 326 -4.41 0.04 26.70
N LEU A 327 -4.52 0.98 25.76
CA LEU A 327 -4.55 0.69 24.32
C LEU A 327 -3.30 -0.05 23.86
N GLY A 328 -2.12 0.43 24.28
CA GLY A 328 -0.83 -0.20 23.98
C GLY A 328 -0.66 -1.57 24.62
N HIS A 329 -1.26 -1.80 25.79
CA HIS A 329 -1.31 -3.12 26.41
C HIS A 329 -2.02 -4.14 25.52
N TYR A 330 -3.24 -3.80 25.06
CA TYR A 330 -3.98 -4.68 24.16
C TYR A 330 -3.36 -4.82 22.77
N HIS A 331 -2.71 -3.77 22.25
CA HIS A 331 -1.86 -3.91 21.07
C HIS A 331 -0.73 -4.90 21.30
N GLY A 332 -0.01 -4.82 22.42
CA GLY A 332 1.07 -5.74 22.77
C GLY A 332 0.62 -7.20 22.80
N ILE A 333 -0.56 -7.50 23.37
CA ILE A 333 -1.14 -8.85 23.37
C ILE A 333 -1.38 -9.36 21.95
N GLY A 334 -2.06 -8.56 21.11
CA GLY A 334 -2.34 -8.96 19.74
C GLY A 334 -1.06 -9.09 18.89
N LEU A 335 -0.09 -8.20 19.11
CA LEU A 335 1.21 -8.26 18.45
C LEU A 335 2.04 -9.45 18.91
N ALA A 336 1.88 -9.93 20.14
CA ALA A 336 2.53 -11.17 20.57
C ALA A 336 2.08 -12.36 19.71
N ASN A 337 0.78 -12.42 19.37
CA ASN A 337 0.26 -13.42 18.45
C ASN A 337 0.83 -13.24 17.03
N VAL A 338 0.96 -12.00 16.56
CA VAL A 338 1.57 -11.68 15.26
C VAL A 338 3.03 -12.15 15.20
N VAL A 339 3.83 -11.85 16.21
CA VAL A 339 5.24 -12.26 16.28
C VAL A 339 5.36 -13.78 16.26
N ASN A 340 4.58 -14.47 17.08
CA ASN A 340 4.58 -15.94 17.13
C ASN A 340 4.12 -16.58 15.81
N ALA A 341 3.19 -15.95 15.10
CA ALA A 341 2.64 -16.50 13.85
C ALA A 341 3.52 -16.22 12.62
N TYR A 342 4.13 -15.03 12.53
CA TYR A 342 4.77 -14.56 11.30
C TYR A 342 6.27 -14.30 11.41
N ASN A 343 6.82 -14.18 12.63
CA ASN A 343 8.22 -13.81 12.88
C ASN A 343 8.71 -12.66 11.98
N PRO A 344 8.04 -11.49 12.01
CA PRO A 344 8.36 -10.39 11.10
C PRO A 344 9.66 -9.69 11.49
N LYS A 345 10.30 -9.04 10.52
CA LYS A 345 11.43 -8.13 10.78
C LYS A 345 10.93 -6.75 11.24
N VAL A 346 9.79 -6.32 10.71
CA VAL A 346 9.18 -5.01 11.00
C VAL A 346 7.70 -5.18 11.32
N ILE A 347 7.24 -4.50 12.37
CA ILE A 347 5.82 -4.23 12.61
C ILE A 347 5.61 -2.71 12.53
N CYS A 348 4.81 -2.27 11.57
CA CYS A 348 4.45 -0.86 11.41
C CYS A 348 3.01 -0.64 11.89
N ILE A 349 2.81 0.34 12.79
CA ILE A 349 1.50 0.79 13.22
C ILE A 349 1.10 1.99 12.37
N GLY A 350 0.06 1.83 11.56
CA GLY A 350 -0.44 2.86 10.65
C GLY A 350 -1.84 3.35 10.99
N GLY A 351 -2.35 4.26 10.16
CA GLY A 351 -3.64 4.93 10.39
C GLY A 351 -3.55 5.98 11.50
N LEU A 352 -4.70 6.35 12.09
CA LEU A 352 -4.75 7.42 13.10
C LEU A 352 -3.88 7.11 14.33
N LEU A 353 -3.80 5.85 14.76
CA LEU A 353 -2.97 5.50 15.92
C LEU A 353 -1.47 5.72 15.70
N ALA A 354 -1.00 5.84 14.45
CA ALA A 354 0.38 6.20 14.18
C ALA A 354 0.76 7.55 14.80
N LEU A 355 -0.19 8.49 14.88
CA LEU A 355 0.02 9.84 15.41
C LEU A 355 0.31 9.85 16.93
N LEU A 356 0.03 8.74 17.64
CA LEU A 356 0.33 8.60 19.07
C LEU A 356 1.82 8.35 19.35
N GLY A 357 2.62 7.99 18.33
CA GLY A 357 4.07 7.91 18.40
C GLY A 357 4.63 7.05 19.55
N SER A 358 5.73 7.51 20.16
CA SER A 358 6.48 6.78 21.17
C SER A 358 5.68 6.33 22.40
N PRO A 359 4.73 7.12 22.97
CA PRO A 359 3.86 6.65 24.04
C PRO A 359 3.18 5.29 23.77
N LEU A 360 2.59 5.14 22.57
CA LEU A 360 1.96 3.89 22.16
C LEU A 360 3.00 2.76 22.00
N ILE A 361 4.10 3.04 21.29
CA ILE A 361 5.16 2.06 21.03
C ILE A 361 5.81 1.56 22.32
N ASN A 362 6.02 2.43 23.30
CA ASN A 362 6.59 2.07 24.61
C ASN A 362 5.65 1.11 25.37
N SER A 363 4.35 1.39 25.39
CA SER A 363 3.37 0.51 26.03
C SER A 363 3.29 -0.86 25.32
N ILE A 364 3.34 -0.88 23.99
CA ILE A 364 3.42 -2.11 23.19
C ILE A 364 4.65 -2.95 23.59
N TRP A 365 5.82 -2.32 23.68
CA TRP A 365 7.06 -3.01 24.04
C TRP A 365 7.04 -3.56 25.47
N ASN A 366 6.43 -2.84 26.42
CA ASN A 366 6.31 -3.31 27.80
C ASN A 366 5.55 -4.65 27.85
N THR A 367 4.39 -4.71 27.21
CA THR A 367 3.60 -5.95 27.15
C THR A 367 4.29 -7.05 26.34
N LEU A 368 4.92 -6.72 25.20
CA LEU A 368 5.59 -7.73 24.37
C LEU A 368 6.72 -8.44 25.11
N ARG A 369 7.51 -7.71 25.91
CA ARG A 369 8.61 -8.30 26.70
C ARG A 369 8.13 -9.20 27.82
N GLU A 370 6.92 -8.97 28.34
CA GLU A 370 6.29 -9.87 29.32
C GLU A 370 5.77 -11.17 28.66
N MET A 371 5.34 -11.09 27.40
CA MET A 371 4.68 -12.19 26.71
C MET A 371 5.59 -13.04 25.82
N ILE A 372 6.70 -12.48 25.34
CA ILE A 372 7.61 -13.14 24.40
C ILE A 372 9.03 -13.13 24.97
N PRO A 373 9.69 -14.30 25.08
CA PRO A 373 11.10 -14.34 25.47
C PRO A 373 11.99 -13.52 24.53
N ASP A 374 12.89 -12.70 25.08
CA ASP A 374 13.75 -11.74 24.36
C ASP A 374 14.45 -12.31 23.11
N ARG A 375 14.83 -13.59 23.12
CA ARG A 375 15.48 -14.25 21.97
C ARG A 375 14.63 -14.24 20.70
N PHE A 376 13.30 -14.19 20.81
CA PHE A 376 12.37 -14.13 19.68
C PHE A 376 11.99 -12.70 19.29
N LEU A 377 12.34 -11.70 20.11
CA LEU A 377 12.20 -10.28 19.80
C LEU A 377 13.48 -9.70 19.16
N LYS A 378 14.55 -10.50 19.08
CA LYS A 378 15.83 -10.09 18.52
C LYS A 378 15.67 -9.71 17.05
N ASN A 379 16.06 -8.48 16.70
CA ASN A 379 15.96 -7.89 15.36
C ASN A 379 14.55 -7.49 14.89
N LEU A 380 13.55 -7.52 15.78
CA LEU A 380 12.25 -6.95 15.49
C LEU A 380 12.30 -5.42 15.66
N ASP A 381 11.91 -4.68 14.64
CA ASP A 381 11.63 -3.25 14.74
C ASP A 381 10.11 -3.01 14.81
N ILE A 382 9.69 -2.11 15.70
CA ILE A 382 8.28 -1.70 15.83
C ILE A 382 8.22 -0.19 15.88
N TYR A 383 7.45 0.41 14.97
CA TYR A 383 7.31 1.86 14.89
C TYR A 383 5.93 2.28 14.39
N CYS A 384 5.58 3.54 14.64
CA CYS A 384 4.44 4.20 14.01
C CYS A 384 4.84 4.74 12.63
N SER A 385 4.01 4.51 11.61
CA SER A 385 4.29 4.94 10.23
C SER A 385 4.52 6.45 10.15
N ASP A 386 5.59 6.86 9.48
CA ASP A 386 5.85 8.28 9.17
C ASP A 386 4.87 8.83 8.11
N LEU A 387 4.19 7.94 7.38
CA LEU A 387 3.10 8.31 6.47
C LEU A 387 1.81 8.64 7.24
N GLY A 388 1.76 8.35 8.55
CA GLY A 388 0.66 8.67 9.45
C GLY A 388 -0.69 8.14 8.94
N GLU A 389 -1.69 9.02 8.98
CA GLU A 389 -3.04 8.75 8.48
C GLU A 389 -3.11 8.58 6.96
N LEU A 390 -2.11 9.06 6.21
CA LEU A 390 -2.08 8.96 4.75
C LEU A 390 -1.39 7.67 4.25
N GLY A 391 -0.88 6.81 5.13
CA GLY A 391 -0.18 5.59 4.73
C GLY A 391 -1.00 4.65 3.85
N VAL A 392 -2.31 4.57 4.13
CA VAL A 392 -3.24 3.75 3.34
C VAL A 392 -3.50 4.37 1.96
N ALA A 393 -3.68 5.70 1.88
CA ALA A 393 -3.83 6.41 0.61
C ALA A 393 -2.55 6.33 -0.24
N HIS A 394 -1.36 6.39 0.36
CA HIS A 394 -0.10 6.09 -0.31
C HIS A 394 -0.05 4.64 -0.83
N GLY A 395 -0.66 3.70 -0.12
CA GLY A 395 -0.91 2.36 -0.64
C GLY A 395 -1.75 2.32 -1.91
N GLY A 396 -2.73 3.23 -2.05
CA GLY A 396 -3.44 3.48 -3.31
C GLY A 396 -2.48 3.92 -4.42
N VAL A 397 -1.64 4.91 -4.12
CA VAL A 397 -0.61 5.42 -5.05
C VAL A 397 0.35 4.32 -5.49
N SER A 398 0.78 3.43 -4.59
CA SER A 398 1.72 2.35 -4.95
C SER A 398 1.15 1.41 -6.00
N MET A 399 -0.17 1.16 -6.01
CA MET A 399 -0.80 0.33 -7.05
C MET A 399 -0.61 0.90 -8.45
N VAL A 400 -0.67 2.23 -8.56
CA VAL A 400 -0.42 2.96 -9.81
C VAL A 400 1.07 2.86 -10.16
N MET A 401 1.95 3.07 -9.19
CA MET A 401 3.41 3.04 -9.38
C MET A 401 3.94 1.67 -9.81
N ASP A 402 3.43 0.58 -9.24
CA ASP A 402 3.78 -0.79 -9.62
C ASP A 402 3.59 -1.06 -11.12
N ARG A 403 2.74 -0.25 -11.77
CA ARG A 403 2.36 -0.38 -13.17
C ARG A 403 2.82 0.81 -14.02
N LEU A 404 3.55 1.76 -13.43
CA LEU A 404 4.02 2.97 -14.10
C LEU A 404 4.87 2.65 -15.33
N SER A 405 5.72 1.61 -15.27
CA SER A 405 6.51 1.19 -16.43
C SER A 405 5.62 0.89 -17.63
N ASN A 406 4.51 0.17 -17.43
CA ASN A 406 3.60 -0.18 -18.52
C ASN A 406 2.92 1.06 -19.10
N THR A 407 2.48 2.00 -18.26
CA THR A 407 1.90 3.27 -18.70
C THR A 407 2.91 4.08 -19.53
N ILE A 408 4.16 4.19 -19.07
CA ILE A 408 5.23 4.87 -19.78
C ILE A 408 5.46 4.24 -21.16
N ILE A 409 5.49 2.91 -21.23
CA ILE A 409 5.68 2.20 -22.50
C ILE A 409 4.53 2.47 -23.47
N HIS A 410 3.28 2.36 -23.01
CA HIS A 410 2.11 2.63 -23.85
C HIS A 410 2.10 4.08 -24.36
N HIS A 411 2.39 5.05 -23.49
CA HIS A 411 2.48 6.46 -23.88
C HIS A 411 3.64 6.73 -24.86
N SER A 412 4.82 6.15 -24.61
CA SER A 412 6.01 6.37 -25.44
C SER A 412 5.89 5.75 -26.84
N LEU A 413 5.05 4.73 -26.99
CA LEU A 413 4.76 4.06 -28.26
C LEU A 413 3.53 4.63 -28.98
N ALA A 414 2.72 5.47 -28.33
CA ALA A 414 1.66 6.21 -29.00
C ALA A 414 2.28 7.25 -29.95
N GLU A 415 1.77 7.26 -31.19
CA GLU A 415 2.23 8.13 -32.27
C GLU A 415 2.08 9.62 -31.95
#